data_AF-R6TZD8-F1
#
_entry.id   AF-R6TZD8-F1
#
_cell.length_a   1.000
_cell.length_b   1.000
_cell.length_c   1.000
_cell.angle_alpha   90.00
_cell.angle_beta   90.00
_cell.angle_gamma   90.00
#
_symmetry.space_group_name_H-M   'P 1'
#
loop_
_entity.id
_entity.type
_entity.pdbx_description
1 polymer ?
#
loop_
_entity_poly.entity_id
_entity_poly.type
_entity_poly.pdbx_seq_one_letter_code
_entity_poly.pdbx_strand_id
1 'polypeptide(L)' 'MIRFKCILQNDETDCGPACLAAIFRKYGLKVSIAKIRDIAGTDRQGTSAYGLVRVIEHYGFQQKVVRTVT' A
#
# COMPACT_ATOMS: atom_id res chain seq x y z
N MET A 1 10.08 20.19 -3.06
CA MET A 1 9.55 19.12 -2.18
C MET A 1 8.43 18.39 -2.89
N ILE A 2 8.48 17.06 -3.00
CA ILE A 2 7.38 16.27 -3.58
C ILE A 2 6.29 16.13 -2.51
N ARG A 3 5.12 16.71 -2.76
CA ARG A 3 3.93 16.53 -1.92
C ARG A 3 3.34 15.13 -2.14
N PHE A 4 2.79 14.52 -1.09
CA PHE A 4 1.99 13.32 -1.26
C PHE A 4 0.79 13.64 -2.17
N LYS A 5 0.61 12.84 -3.21
CA LYS A 5 -0.57 12.91 -4.05
C LYS A 5 -1.60 11.93 -3.49
N CYS A 6 -2.80 12.40 -3.18
CA CYS A 6 -3.91 11.51 -2.89
C CYS A 6 -4.20 10.64 -4.13
N ILE A 7 -4.21 9.32 -3.94
CA ILE A 7 -4.59 8.35 -4.95
C ILE A 7 -5.91 7.75 -4.48
N LEU A 8 -6.96 7.94 -5.28
CA LEU A 8 -8.27 7.39 -4.96
C LEU A 8 -8.25 5.88 -5.15
N GLN A 9 -8.89 5.16 -4.23
CA GLN A 9 -9.10 3.73 -4.35
C GLN A 9 -10.04 3.42 -5.52
N ASN A 10 -9.75 2.36 -6.26
CA ASN A 10 -10.58 1.95 -7.40
C ASN A 10 -11.77 1.09 -6.96
N ASP A 11 -11.60 0.36 -5.86
CA ASP A 11 -12.58 -0.54 -5.26
C ASP A 11 -12.70 -0.25 -3.75
N GLU A 12 -13.77 -0.70 -3.11
CA GLU A 12 -13.99 -0.57 -1.65
C GLU A 12 -12.86 -1.22 -0.84
N THR A 13 -12.28 -2.30 -1.37
CA THR A 13 -11.23 -3.10 -0.72
C THR A 13 -9.80 -2.55 -0.91
N ASP A 14 -9.63 -1.54 -1.75
CA ASP A 14 -8.33 -1.00 -2.16
C ASP A 14 -7.79 0.10 -1.24
N CYS A 15 -8.38 0.33 -0.06
CA CYS A 15 -7.96 1.40 0.85
C CYS A 15 -6.47 1.31 1.23
N GLY A 16 -5.97 0.12 1.56
CA GLY A 16 -4.55 -0.16 1.84
C GLY A 16 -3.66 0.02 0.59
N PRO A 17 -3.96 -0.70 -0.52
CA PRO A 17 -3.24 -0.55 -1.78
C PRO A 17 -3.13 0.88 -2.31
N ALA A 18 -4.20 1.68 -2.22
CA ALA A 18 -4.21 3.08 -2.65
C ALA A 18 -3.28 3.96 -1.79
N CYS A 19 -3.33 3.78 -0.46
CA CYS A 19 -2.40 4.47 0.45
C CYS A 19 -0.94 4.16 0.12
N LEU A 20 -0.63 2.88 -0.13
CA LEU A 20 0.73 2.46 -0.43
C LEU A 20 1.21 2.99 -1.79
N ALA A 21 0.32 3.01 -2.80
CA ALA A 21 0.63 3.63 -4.09
C ALA A 21 0.98 5.12 -3.96
N ALA A 22 0.29 5.86 -3.08
CA ALA A 22 0.57 7.27 -2.82
C ALA A 22 1.95 7.47 -2.17
N ILE A 23 2.32 6.58 -1.24
CA ILE A 23 3.64 6.57 -0.59
C ILE A 23 4.73 6.28 -1.62
N PHE A 24 4.61 5.18 -2.38
CA PHE A 24 5.58 4.82 -3.42
C PHE A 24 5.80 5.95 -4.43
N ARG A 25 4.71 6.60 -4.87
CA ARG A 25 4.81 7.72 -5.81
C ARG A 25 5.63 8.89 -5.27
N LYS A 26 5.59 9.15 -3.96
CA LYS A 26 6.42 10.19 -3.33
C LYS A 26 7.91 9.85 -3.43
N TYR A 27 8.26 8.57 -3.33
CA TYR A 27 9.63 8.08 -3.45
C TYR A 27 10.04 7.73 -4.89
N GLY A 28 9.28 8.19 -5.90
CA GLY A 28 9.62 8.02 -7.32
C GLY A 28 9.18 6.68 -7.93
N LEU A 29 8.59 5.78 -7.14
CA LEU A 29 8.11 4.48 -7.60
C LEU A 29 6.63 4.58 -8.02
N LYS A 30 6.35 4.42 -9.32
CA LYS A 30 4.98 4.42 -9.86
C LYS A 30 4.49 2.97 -10.03
N VAL A 31 3.62 2.54 -9.12
CA VAL A 31 2.99 1.21 -9.15
C VAL A 31 1.48 1.37 -9.18
N SER A 32 0.79 0.53 -9.95
CA SER A 32 -0.68 0.53 -10.02
C SER A 32 -1.28 -0.10 -8.76
N ILE A 33 -2.48 0.35 -8.38
CA ILE A 33 -3.25 -0.25 -7.28
C ILE A 33 -3.45 -1.75 -7.51
N ALA A 34 -3.79 -2.14 -8.74
CA ALA A 34 -3.98 -3.55 -9.11
C ALA A 34 -2.73 -4.41 -8.86
N LYS A 35 -1.52 -3.89 -9.10
CA LYS A 35 -0.29 -4.63 -8.84
C LYS A 35 -0.01 -4.78 -7.34
N ILE A 36 -0.31 -3.75 -6.56
CA ILE A 36 -0.21 -3.81 -5.10
C ILE A 36 -1.23 -4.79 -4.54
N ARG A 37 -2.47 -4.76 -5.04
CA ARG A 37 -3.57 -5.67 -4.68
C ARG A 37 -3.19 -7.14 -4.89
N ASP A 38 -2.60 -7.44 -6.04
CA ASP A 38 -2.10 -8.76 -6.41
C ASP A 38 -1.02 -9.27 -5.43
N ILE A 39 0.02 -8.47 -5.17
CA ILE A 39 1.11 -8.84 -4.26
C ILE A 39 0.65 -8.91 -2.80
N ALA A 40 -0.22 -7.99 -2.37
CA ALA A 40 -0.75 -7.96 -1.02
C ALA A 40 -1.63 -9.18 -0.73
N GLY A 41 -2.24 -9.76 -1.77
CA GLY A 41 -3.28 -10.78 -1.63
C GLY A 41 -4.58 -10.17 -1.12
N THR A 42 -4.88 -8.94 -1.53
CA THR A 42 -6.15 -8.28 -1.22
C THR A 42 -7.30 -9.07 -1.84
N ASP A 43 -8.30 -9.41 -1.03
CA ASP A 43 -9.47 -10.14 -1.46
C ASP A 43 -10.75 -9.32 -1.18
N ARG A 44 -11.91 -9.98 -1.25
CA ARG A 44 -13.21 -9.34 -0.99
C ARG A 44 -13.39 -8.82 0.43
N GLN A 45 -12.57 -9.27 1.39
CA GLN A 45 -12.57 -8.79 2.77
C GLN A 45 -11.62 -7.61 2.98
N GLY A 46 -10.80 -7.28 1.97
CA GLY A 46 -9.85 -6.17 2.02
C GLY A 46 -8.40 -6.64 2.11
N THR A 47 -7.57 -5.82 2.73
CA THR A 47 -6.12 -6.03 2.79
C THR A 47 -5.63 -6.12 4.23
N SER A 48 -4.90 -7.18 4.55
CA SER A 48 -4.26 -7.31 5.87
C SER A 48 -2.99 -6.45 5.97
N ALA A 49 -2.62 -6.05 7.19
CA ALA A 49 -1.36 -5.36 7.44
C ALA A 49 -0.13 -6.19 7.00
N TYR A 50 -0.19 -7.52 7.20
CA TYR A 50 0.82 -8.44 6.71
C TYR A 50 0.95 -8.42 5.18
N GLY A 51 -0.18 -8.36 4.46
CA GLY A 51 -0.18 -8.20 3.01
C GLY A 51 0.57 -6.95 2.56
N LEU A 52 0.34 -5.80 3.21
CA LEU A 52 1.05 -4.56 2.91
C LEU A 52 2.55 -4.65 3.19
N VAL A 53 2.95 -5.31 4.28
CA VAL A 53 4.37 -5.55 4.60
C VAL A 53 5.06 -6.33 3.48
N ARG A 54 4.43 -7.41 2.97
CA ARG A 54 4.98 -8.16 1.85
C ARG A 54 5.20 -7.30 0.61
N VAL A 55 4.28 -6.37 0.32
CA VAL A 55 4.44 -5.44 -0.81
C VAL A 55 5.63 -4.51 -0.60
N ILE A 56 5.75 -3.93 0.60
CA ILE A 56 6.86 -3.03 0.96
C ILE A 56 8.19 -3.76 0.79
N GLU A 57 8.32 -4.96 1.33
CA GLU A 57 9.52 -5.79 1.25
C GLU A 57 9.82 -6.21 -0.20
N HIS A 58 8.79 -6.55 -0.98
CA HIS A 58 8.91 -6.87 -2.40
C HIS A 58 9.56 -5.73 -3.22
N TYR A 59 9.27 -4.48 -2.88
CA TYR A 59 9.88 -3.30 -3.51
C TYR A 59 11.15 -2.80 -2.81
N GLY A 60 11.68 -3.55 -1.83
CA GLY A 60 12.95 -3.25 -1.16
C GLY A 60 12.88 -2.09 -0.17
N PHE A 61 11.69 -1.70 0.30
CA PHE A 61 11.54 -0.67 1.32
C PHE A 61 11.73 -1.27 2.72
N GLN A 62 12.34 -0.49 3.62
CA GLN A 62 12.36 -0.81 5.04
C GLN A 62 11.00 -0.48 5.67
N GLN A 63 10.55 -1.32 6.59
CA GLN A 63 9.31 -1.10 7.33
C GLN A 63 9.48 -1.37 8.83
N LYS A 64 8.55 -0.79 9.60
CA LYS A 64 8.35 -1.11 11.01
C LYS A 64 6.85 -1.12 11.27
N VAL A 65 6.30 -2.30 11.59
CA VAL A 65 4.92 -2.43 12.06
C VAL A 65 4.87 -2.14 13.56
N VAL A 66 3.89 -1.34 13.98
CA VAL A 66 3.64 -1.03 15.39
C VAL A 66 2.18 -1.33 15.72
N ARG A 67 1.94 -1.78 16.95
CA ARG A 67 0.59 -1.93 17.50
C ARG A 67 0.36 -0.77 18.46
N THR A 68 -0.67 0.02 18.20
CA THR A 68 -1.14 1.02 19.15
C THR A 68 -2.04 0.31 20.16
N VAL A 69 -1.74 0.45 21.45
CA VAL A 69 -2.70 0.18 22.53
C VAL A 69 -3.39 1.49 22.82
N THR A 70 -4.68 1.54 22.57
CA THR A 70 -5.55 2.67 22.91
C THR A 70 -6.60 2.14 23.85
#